data_AF-A0A3N5B8E7-F1
#
_entry.id   AF-A0A3N5B8E7-F1
#
_cell.length_a   1.000
_cell.length_b   1.000
_cell.length_c   1.000
_cell.angle_alpha   90.00
_cell.angle_beta   90.00
_cell.angle_gamma   90.00
#
_symmetry.space_group_name_H-M   'P 1'
#
loop_
_entity.id
_entity.type
_entity.pdbx_description
1 polymer ?
#
loop_
_entity_poly.entity_id
_entity_poly.type
_entity_poly.pdbx_seq_one_letter_code
_entity_poly.pdbx_strand_id
1 'polypeptide(L)'
;MALKWQGWVVGLVGLAGLLVFAPLGLYVWASSPSRPADATAAPPQVRVTDCRIDPASRRVMASVEARGGQGAYLVTVEFRDREPSASASASAGDAGARVSQSLVRLPGLAPDTPPARTEAVGPVWPPSTAPWCGVAGVAREGEGRG
;
A
#
# COMPACT_ATOMS: atom_id res chain seq x y z
N MET A 1 28.25 -57.11 16.15
CA MET A 1 26.98 -56.86 15.42
C MET A 1 26.39 -55.45 15.62
N ALA A 2 27.13 -54.45 16.15
CA ALA A 2 26.55 -53.12 16.40
C ALA A 2 26.47 -52.21 15.15
N LEU A 3 27.47 -52.25 14.26
CA LEU A 3 27.56 -51.31 13.13
C LEU A 3 26.47 -51.49 12.06
N LYS A 4 26.03 -52.73 11.80
CA LYS A 4 24.96 -53.00 10.82
C LYS A 4 23.61 -52.47 11.27
N TRP A 5 23.33 -52.55 12.57
CA TRP A 5 22.09 -52.07 13.17
C TRP A 5 22.01 -50.55 13.17
N GLN A 6 23.12 -49.88 13.51
CA GLN A 6 23.22 -48.43 13.47
C GLN A 6 23.05 -47.87 12.06
N GLY A 7 23.68 -48.48 11.05
CA GLY A 7 23.49 -48.07 9.65
C GLY A 7 22.05 -48.20 9.17
N TRP A 8 21.34 -49.23 9.64
CA TRP A 8 19.94 -49.46 9.29
C TRP A 8 19.00 -48.43 9.92
N VAL A 9 19.21 -48.11 11.21
CA VAL A 9 18.45 -47.07 11.91
C VAL A 9 18.68 -45.70 11.28
N VAL A 10 19.93 -45.34 10.97
CA VAL A 10 20.24 -44.07 10.29
C VAL A 10 19.60 -44.00 8.91
N GLY A 11 19.61 -45.11 8.15
CA GLY A 11 18.94 -45.19 6.85
C GLY A 11 17.43 -44.98 6.96
N LEU A 12 16.77 -45.61 7.94
CA LEU A 12 15.33 -45.44 8.17
C LEU A 12 14.97 -44.02 8.62
N VAL A 13 15.76 -43.41 9.50
CA VAL A 13 15.55 -42.03 9.95
C VAL A 13 15.71 -41.05 8.79
N GLY A 14 16.72 -41.25 7.94
CA GLY A 14 16.90 -40.44 6.73
C GLY A 14 15.75 -40.58 5.74
N LEU A 15 15.28 -41.81 5.51
CA LEU A 15 14.14 -42.08 4.61
C LEU A 15 12.85 -41.46 5.16
N ALA A 16 12.58 -41.61 6.47
CA ALA A 16 11.42 -41.02 7.12
C ALA A 16 11.47 -39.48 7.06
N GLY A 17 12.64 -38.88 7.29
CA GLY A 17 12.84 -37.44 7.14
C GLY A 17 12.55 -36.98 5.71
N LEU A 18 13.07 -37.68 4.70
CA LEU A 18 12.85 -37.34 3.30
C LEU A 18 11.36 -37.44 2.91
N LEU A 19 10.66 -38.47 3.38
CA LEU A 19 9.21 -38.63 3.15
C LEU A 19 8.37 -37.51 3.76
N VAL A 20 8.83 -36.86 4.84
CA VAL A 20 8.13 -35.74 5.47
C VAL A 20 8.54 -34.41 4.82
N PHE A 21 9.84 -34.14 4.73
CA PHE A 21 10.35 -32.84 4.28
C PHE A 21 10.25 -32.63 2.78
N ALA A 22 10.30 -33.67 1.94
CA ALA A 22 10.15 -33.51 0.49
C ALA A 22 8.76 -33.01 0.07
N PRO A 23 7.64 -33.62 0.51
CA PRO A 23 6.30 -33.10 0.18
C PRO A 23 6.02 -31.76 0.86
N LEU A 24 6.54 -31.49 2.06
CA LEU A 24 6.44 -30.17 2.70
C LEU A 24 7.21 -29.11 1.93
N GLY A 25 8.43 -29.38 1.48
CA GLY A 25 9.24 -28.47 0.68
C GLY A 25 8.59 -28.17 -0.67
N LEU A 26 8.03 -29.20 -1.32
CA LEU A 26 7.24 -29.05 -2.55
C LEU A 26 5.95 -28.27 -2.31
N TYR A 27 5.25 -28.53 -1.20
CA TYR A 27 4.04 -27.80 -0.84
C TYR A 27 4.33 -26.32 -0.58
N VAL A 28 5.41 -26.01 0.15
CA VAL A 28 5.82 -24.61 0.41
C VAL A 28 6.25 -23.94 -0.89
N TRP A 29 7.00 -24.62 -1.75
CA TRP A 29 7.40 -24.06 -3.05
C TRP A 29 6.20 -23.84 -3.97
N ALA A 30 5.27 -24.79 -4.05
CA ALA A 30 4.06 -24.68 -4.86
C ALA A 30 3.03 -23.70 -4.27
N SER A 31 3.00 -23.55 -2.94
CA SER A 31 2.13 -22.59 -2.24
C SER A 31 2.76 -21.20 -2.18
N SER A 32 4.05 -21.08 -2.48
CA SER A 32 4.69 -19.78 -2.65
C SER A 32 4.16 -19.20 -3.97
N PRO A 33 3.39 -18.11 -3.94
CA PRO A 33 2.92 -17.48 -5.16
C PRO A 33 4.14 -16.87 -5.86
N SER A 34 4.81 -17.67 -6.67
CA SER A 34 5.73 -17.20 -7.70
C SER A 34 4.88 -16.65 -8.83
N ARG A 35 4.10 -15.61 -8.53
CA ARG A 35 3.37 -14.86 -9.55
C ARG A 35 4.47 -14.19 -10.38
N PRO A 36 4.63 -14.52 -11.68
CA PRO A 36 5.44 -13.67 -12.52
C PRO A 36 4.86 -12.26 -12.38
N ALA A 37 5.71 -11.30 -11.99
CA ALA A 37 5.33 -9.91 -11.95
C ALA A 37 4.84 -9.57 -13.36
N ASP A 38 3.52 -9.48 -13.54
CA ASP A 38 2.93 -8.89 -14.75
C ASP A 38 3.68 -7.59 -14.94
N ALA A 39 4.37 -7.46 -16.10
CA ALA A 39 5.28 -6.35 -16.41
C ALA A 39 4.73 -5.06 -15.80
N THR A 40 5.32 -4.64 -14.68
CA THR A 40 4.65 -3.75 -13.73
C THR A 40 4.36 -2.45 -14.45
N ALA A 41 3.11 -2.27 -14.89
CA ALA A 41 2.68 -1.03 -15.49
C ALA A 41 3.08 0.09 -14.51
N ALA A 42 3.80 1.09 -15.01
CA ALA A 42 4.32 2.16 -14.18
C ALA A 42 3.18 2.71 -13.29
N PRO A 43 3.44 2.93 -11.98
CA PRO A 43 2.40 3.40 -11.08
C PRO A 43 1.82 4.72 -11.58
N PRO A 44 0.52 4.98 -11.34
CA PRO A 44 -0.12 6.20 -11.79
C PRO A 44 0.54 7.41 -11.13
N GLN A 45 0.68 8.49 -11.89
CA GLN A 45 1.08 9.78 -11.35
C GLN A 45 -0.14 10.41 -10.71
N VAL A 46 -0.13 10.53 -9.38
CA VAL A 46 -1.24 11.07 -8.59
C VAL A 46 -0.82 12.39 -7.96
N ARG A 47 -1.67 13.41 -8.05
CA ARG A 47 -1.45 14.70 -7.40
C ARG A 47 -2.75 15.30 -6.87
N VAL A 48 -2.64 16.10 -5.82
CA VAL A 48 -3.72 16.99 -5.38
C VAL A 48 -3.68 18.24 -6.25
N THR A 49 -4.82 18.62 -6.80
CA THR A 49 -4.97 19.79 -7.70
C THR A 49 -5.69 20.95 -7.03
N ASP A 50 -6.48 20.69 -6.00
CA ASP A 50 -7.22 21.68 -5.24
C ASP A 50 -7.44 21.19 -3.81
N CYS A 51 -7.42 22.11 -2.85
CA CYS A 51 -7.61 21.85 -1.41
C CYS A 51 -8.47 22.98 -0.84
N ARG A 52 -9.72 22.67 -0.48
CA ARG A 52 -10.71 23.67 -0.09
C ARG A 52 -11.56 23.19 1.09
N ILE A 53 -12.22 24.11 1.78
CA ILE A 53 -13.21 23.77 2.81
C ILE A 53 -14.60 23.86 2.19
N ASP A 54 -15.38 22.79 2.29
CA ASP A 54 -16.79 22.79 1.88
C ASP A 54 -17.61 23.70 2.81
N PRO A 55 -18.26 24.76 2.32
CA PRO A 55 -19.04 25.67 3.15
C PRO A 55 -20.25 24.99 3.81
N ALA A 56 -20.80 23.92 3.22
CA ALA A 56 -21.97 23.25 3.76
C ALA A 56 -21.62 22.35 4.96
N SER A 57 -20.58 21.51 4.85
CA SER A 57 -20.18 20.57 5.89
C SER A 57 -19.02 21.02 6.77
N ARG A 58 -18.35 22.12 6.41
CA ARG A 58 -17.08 22.60 6.99
C ARG A 58 -15.94 21.58 6.94
N ARG A 59 -16.04 20.57 6.06
CA ARG A 59 -15.01 19.56 5.85
C ARG A 59 -14.00 20.01 4.81
N VAL A 60 -12.75 19.61 4.96
CA VAL A 60 -11.77 19.79 3.88
C VAL A 60 -12.08 18.82 2.76
N MET A 61 -12.01 19.29 1.52
CA MET A 61 -12.09 18.51 0.30
C MET A 61 -10.80 18.72 -0.50
N ALA A 62 -10.21 17.61 -0.95
CA ALA A 62 -9.05 17.63 -1.84
C ALA A 62 -9.43 17.00 -3.18
N SER A 63 -9.21 17.74 -4.27
CA SER A 63 -9.41 17.23 -5.63
C SER A 63 -8.16 16.48 -6.07
N VAL A 64 -8.27 15.17 -6.26
CA VAL A 64 -7.18 14.30 -6.67
C VAL A 64 -7.28 14.03 -8.17
N GLU A 65 -6.18 14.25 -8.88
CA GLU A 65 -6.05 13.88 -10.27
C GLU A 65 -4.98 12.80 -10.42
N ALA A 66 -5.31 11.73 -11.15
CA ALA A 66 -4.37 10.67 -11.49
C ALA A 66 -4.26 10.48 -12.99
N ARG A 67 -3.04 10.17 -13.45
CA ARG A 67 -2.74 9.91 -14.85
C ARG A 67 -1.87 8.66 -15.00
N GLY A 68 -2.11 7.90 -16.06
CA GLY A 68 -1.38 6.67 -16.33
C GLY A 68 -1.77 5.55 -15.37
N GLY A 69 -0.93 4.52 -15.30
CA GLY A 69 -1.24 3.29 -14.60
C GLY A 69 -2.36 2.48 -15.30
N GLN A 70 -2.60 1.29 -14.78
CA GLN A 70 -3.65 0.41 -15.29
C GLN A 70 -4.30 -0.33 -14.13
N GLY A 71 -5.63 -0.23 -13.99
CA GLY A 71 -6.40 -0.92 -12.96
C GLY A 71 -6.93 0.00 -11.88
N ALA A 72 -7.23 -0.56 -10.71
CA ALA A 72 -7.81 0.18 -9.59
C ALA A 72 -6.75 0.48 -8.52
N TYR A 73 -6.81 1.68 -7.97
CA TYR A 73 -5.85 2.17 -6.97
C TYR A 73 -6.59 2.81 -5.78
N LEU A 74 -5.97 2.72 -4.61
CA LEU A 74 -6.33 3.44 -3.40
C LEU A 74 -5.29 4.53 -3.17
N VAL A 75 -5.75 5.77 -3.06
CA VAL A 75 -4.90 6.93 -2.77
C VAL A 75 -5.19 7.37 -1.36
N THR A 76 -4.13 7.49 -0.57
CA THR A 76 -4.17 8.06 0.77
C THR A 76 -3.84 9.54 0.67
N VAL A 77 -4.84 10.38 0.90
CA VAL A 77 -4.70 11.83 0.97
C VAL A 77 -4.52 12.24 2.42
N GLU A 78 -3.52 13.06 2.68
CA GLU A 78 -3.21 13.61 3.99
C GLU A 78 -3.60 15.09 4.06
N PHE A 79 -4.22 15.46 5.17
CA PHE A 79 -4.64 16.81 5.51
C PHE A 79 -3.84 17.29 6.72
N ARG A 80 -3.24 18.46 6.61
CA ARG A 80 -2.41 19.07 7.67
C ARG A 80 -2.71 20.54 7.86
N ASP A 81 -2.37 21.06 9.04
CA ASP A 81 -2.39 22.52 9.29
C ASP A 81 -1.25 23.25 8.55
N ARG A 82 -0.14 22.55 8.27
CA ARG A 82 1.02 23.08 7.55
C ARG A 82 1.62 22.02 6.64
N GLU A 83 2.25 22.50 5.57
CA GLU A 83 3.02 21.65 4.66
C GLU A 83 4.14 20.93 5.43
N PRO A 84 4.38 19.62 5.15
CA PRO A 84 5.52 18.91 5.71
C PRO A 84 6.83 19.63 5.32
N SER A 85 7.60 20.08 6.31
CA SER A 85 8.94 20.59 6.04
C SER A 85 9.89 19.40 5.79
N ALA A 86 10.81 19.54 4.82
CA ALA A 86 11.77 18.50 4.46
C ALA A 86 12.65 18.02 5.65
N SER A 87 12.72 18.81 6.73
CA SER A 87 13.46 18.52 7.96
C SER A 87 12.66 17.75 9.02
N ALA A 88 11.35 17.56 8.86
CA ALA A 88 10.49 16.89 9.86
C ALA A 88 10.52 15.34 9.79
N SER A 89 11.29 14.79 8.85
CA SER A 89 11.45 13.34 8.64
C SER A 89 12.61 12.80 9.48
N ALA A 90 12.41 12.53 10.78
CA ALA A 90 13.01 11.34 11.44
C ALA A 90 12.80 11.22 12.96
N SER A 91 12.64 12.29 13.75
CA SER A 91 12.89 12.15 15.22
C SER A 91 11.85 12.75 16.17
N ALA A 92 10.90 13.54 15.70
CA ALA A 92 9.73 13.90 16.48
C ALA A 92 8.67 14.34 15.47
N GLY A 93 7.54 13.64 15.40
CA GLY A 93 6.38 14.17 14.69
C GLY A 93 6.12 15.58 15.22
N ASP A 94 5.88 16.55 14.34
CA ASP A 94 5.52 17.92 14.69
C ASP A 94 4.48 17.88 15.83
N ALA A 95 4.92 18.09 17.07
CA ALA A 95 4.17 17.70 18.28
C ALA A 95 2.93 18.58 18.54
N GLY A 96 2.48 19.32 17.53
CA GLY A 96 1.25 20.10 17.52
C GLY A 96 0.62 20.27 16.14
N ALA A 97 1.08 19.58 15.10
CA ALA A 97 0.44 19.62 13.79
C ALA A 97 -0.74 18.64 13.74
N ARG A 98 -1.95 19.14 13.47
CA ARG A 98 -3.07 18.24 13.14
C ARG A 98 -2.72 17.50 11.86
N VAL A 99 -2.79 16.17 11.91
CA VAL A 99 -2.67 15.29 10.75
C VAL A 99 -3.91 14.42 10.68
N SER A 100 -4.55 14.37 9.52
CA SER A 100 -5.65 13.46 9.24
C SER A 100 -5.48 12.85 7.85
N GLN A 101 -5.95 11.62 7.66
CA GLN A 101 -5.83 10.93 6.39
C GLN A 101 -7.19 10.43 5.92
N SER A 102 -7.40 10.43 4.62
CA SER A 102 -8.56 9.80 3.97
C SER A 102 -8.10 8.91 2.83
N LEU A 103 -8.82 7.82 2.62
CA LEU A 103 -8.60 6.92 1.51
C LEU A 103 -9.66 7.18 0.45
N VAL A 104 -9.21 7.32 -0.79
CA VAL A 104 -10.07 7.47 -1.95
C VAL A 104 -9.71 6.43 -3.00
N ARG A 105 -10.76 5.87 -3.60
CA ARG A 105 -10.65 4.87 -4.64
C ARG A 105 -10.60 5.54 -6.01
N LEU A 106 -9.66 5.12 -6.84
CA LEU A 106 -9.55 5.48 -8.23
C LEU A 106 -9.80 4.22 -9.07
N PRO A 107 -11.05 4.00 -9.52
CA PRO A 107 -11.38 2.84 -10.32
C PRO A 107 -10.91 3.03 -11.78
N GLY A 108 -10.44 1.94 -12.40
CA GLY A 108 -10.38 1.82 -13.85
C GLY A 108 -9.41 2.78 -14.56
N LEU A 109 -8.26 3.10 -13.94
CA LEU A 109 -7.21 3.84 -14.63
C LEU A 109 -6.72 3.05 -15.85
N ALA A 110 -6.47 3.75 -16.95
CA ALA A 110 -5.87 3.22 -18.16
C ALA A 110 -4.88 4.23 -18.76
N PRO A 111 -3.78 3.75 -19.38
CA PRO A 111 -2.66 4.61 -19.78
C PRO A 111 -3.03 5.70 -20.79
N ASP A 112 -3.94 5.40 -21.72
CA ASP A 112 -4.35 6.30 -22.80
C ASP A 112 -5.65 7.06 -22.52
N THR A 113 -6.15 7.00 -21.29
CA THR A 113 -7.37 7.72 -20.90
C THR A 113 -7.06 9.11 -20.34
N PRO A 114 -8.00 10.07 -20.47
CA PRO A 114 -7.87 11.36 -19.81
C PRO A 114 -7.70 11.18 -18.29
N PRO A 115 -7.07 12.16 -17.60
CA PRO A 115 -6.79 12.06 -16.18
C PRO A 115 -8.06 11.78 -15.37
N ALA A 116 -8.02 10.73 -14.55
CA ALA A 116 -9.11 10.42 -13.65
C ALA A 116 -9.13 11.44 -12.51
N ARG A 117 -10.32 11.93 -12.17
CA ARG A 117 -10.54 12.91 -11.11
C ARG A 117 -11.50 12.38 -10.06
N THR A 118 -11.17 12.61 -8.80
CA THR A 118 -11.99 12.21 -7.66
C THR A 118 -11.75 13.17 -6.50
N GLU A 119 -12.67 13.17 -5.54
CA GLU A 119 -12.58 14.03 -4.36
C GLU A 119 -12.34 13.20 -3.10
N ALA A 120 -11.40 13.67 -2.28
CA ALA A 120 -11.12 13.15 -0.96
C ALA A 120 -11.73 14.05 0.10
N VAL A 121 -12.60 13.48 0.92
CA VAL A 121 -13.29 14.20 1.99
C VAL A 121 -12.58 13.96 3.32
N GLY A 122 -12.03 15.04 3.85
CA GLY A 122 -11.34 15.07 5.13
C GLY A 122 -12.26 15.35 6.33
N PRO A 123 -11.66 15.60 7.50
CA PRO A 123 -12.39 15.98 8.70
C PRO A 123 -12.93 17.42 8.60
N VAL A 124 -13.76 17.79 9.57
CA VAL A 124 -14.14 19.19 9.78
C VAL A 124 -12.90 20.01 10.11
N TRP A 125 -12.75 21.17 9.46
CA TRP A 125 -11.59 22.04 9.61
C TRP A 125 -11.88 23.27 10.46
N PRO A 126 -10.90 23.75 11.26
CA PRO A 126 -11.02 25.01 11.97
C PRO A 126 -11.15 26.19 10.99
N PRO A 127 -12.03 27.17 11.27
CA PRO A 127 -12.30 28.29 10.35
C PRO A 127 -11.14 29.29 10.20
N SER A 128 -10.19 29.29 11.14
CA SER A 128 -9.06 30.22 11.18
C SER A 128 -7.76 29.66 10.58
N THR A 129 -7.79 28.45 10.01
CA THR A 129 -6.59 27.75 9.55
C THR A 129 -6.76 27.31 8.11
N ALA A 130 -5.81 27.67 7.24
CA ALA A 130 -5.79 27.15 5.88
C ALA A 130 -5.34 25.68 5.90
N PRO A 131 -6.10 24.74 5.30
CA PRO A 131 -5.67 23.36 5.19
C PRO A 131 -4.56 23.22 4.15
N TRP A 132 -3.62 22.33 4.42
CA TRP A 132 -2.74 21.74 3.42
C TRP A 132 -3.23 20.33 3.09
N CYS A 133 -3.22 19.98 1.80
CA CYS A 133 -3.61 18.66 1.33
C CYS A 133 -2.49 18.09 0.44
N GLY A 134 -2.11 16.82 0.67
CA GLY A 134 -1.10 16.14 -0.13
C GLY A 134 -1.37 14.64 -0.28
N VAL A 135 -0.67 13.99 -1.21
CA VAL A 135 -0.72 12.53 -1.35
C VAL A 135 0.32 11.92 -0.40
N ALA A 136 -0.13 11.12 0.55
CA ALA A 136 0.75 10.38 1.46
C ALA A 136 1.10 8.98 0.94
N GLY A 137 0.27 8.40 0.07
CA GLY A 137 0.54 7.10 -0.52
C GLY A 137 -0.41 6.73 -1.64
N VAL A 138 0.02 5.80 -2.49
CA VAL A 138 -0.77 5.21 -3.57
C VAL A 138 -0.53 3.70 -3.54
N ALA A 139 -1.60 2.92 -3.44
CA ALA A 139 -1.55 1.47 -3.43
C ALA A 139 -2.45 0.92 -4.53
N ARG A 140 -2.02 -0.15 -5.20
CA ARG A 140 -2.89 -0.87 -6.13
C ARG A 140 -3.94 -1.65 -5.34
N GLU A 141 -5.20 -1.54 -5.73
CA GLU A 141 -6.28 -2.26 -5.08
C GLU A 141 -6.11 -3.77 -5.37
N GLY A 142 -5.90 -4.57 -4.32
CA GLY A 142 -5.59 -6.00 -4.42
C GLY A 142 -4.13 -6.37 -4.13
N GLU A 143 -3.23 -5.40 -3.95
CA GLU A 143 -1.82 -5.65 -3.57
C GLU A 143 -1.62 -5.75 -2.05
N GLY A 144 -2.71 -5.65 -1.27
CA GLY A 144 -2.73 -5.70 0.19
C GLY A 144 -3.58 -6.85 0.75
N ARG A 145 -3.21 -8.10 0.45
CA ARG A 145 -3.50 -9.29 1.27
C ARG A 145 -2.75 -10.50 0.70
N GLY A 146 -1.55 -10.72 1.22
CA GLY A 146 -0.74 -11.91 1.03
C GLY A 146 0.14 -12.09 2.24
#